data_AF-A0A848KR82-F1
#
_entry.id   AF-A0A848KR82-F1
#
_cell.length_a   1.000
_cell.length_b   1.000
_cell.length_c   1.000
_cell.angle_alpha   90.00
_cell.angle_beta   90.00
_cell.angle_gamma   90.00
#
_symmetry.space_group_name_H-M   'P 1'
#
loop_
_entity.id
_entity.type
_entity.pdbx_description
1 polymer ?
#
loop_
_entity_poly.entity_id
_entity_poly.type
_entity_poly.pdbx_seq_one_letter_code
_entity_poly.pdbx_strand_id
1 'polypeptide(L)' 'MGVVADIEHTISNLTLDGLPNVTVGTYTATQILDAHTLAIVVLAHRYSDLIEQTIKDQTLGTTEITALRDVITVRI' A
#
# COMPACT_ATOMS: atom_id res chain seq x y z
N MET A 1 14.70 12.91 -4.03
CA MET A 1 13.33 12.37 -3.86
C MET A 1 13.48 11.02 -3.17
N GLY A 2 12.82 10.80 -2.04
CA GLY A 2 13.04 9.60 -1.21
C GLY A 2 12.34 8.38 -1.81
N VAL A 3 12.99 7.21 -1.77
CA VAL A 3 12.46 5.95 -2.31
C VAL A 3 11.09 5.60 -1.72
N VAL A 4 10.85 5.92 -0.44
CA VAL A 4 9.53 5.74 0.20
C VAL A 4 8.42 6.54 -0.47
N ALA A 5 8.67 7.80 -0.85
CA ALA A 5 7.64 8.63 -1.48
C ALA A 5 7.29 8.13 -2.88
N ASP A 6 8.26 7.55 -3.59
CA ASP A 6 8.04 6.93 -4.90
C ASP A 6 7.19 5.65 -4.78
N ILE A 7 7.49 4.82 -3.78
CA ILE A 7 6.70 3.63 -3.44
C ILE A 7 5.28 4.03 -3.01
N GLU A 8 5.14 5.06 -2.18
CA GLU A 8 3.85 5.58 -1.74
C GLU A 8 2.98 6.00 -2.93
N HIS A 9 3.56 6.77 -3.85
CA HIS A 9 2.86 7.21 -5.06
C HIS A 9 2.51 6.04 -5.98
N THR A 10 3.41 5.07 -6.11
CA THR A 10 3.18 3.84 -6.88
C THR A 10 2.01 3.04 -6.29
N ILE A 11 2.03 2.79 -4.98
CA ILE A 11 0.95 2.07 -4.28
C ILE A 11 -0.36 2.84 -4.42
N SER A 12 -0.36 4.14 -4.15
CA SER A 12 -1.56 4.97 -4.24
C SER A 12 -2.18 4.94 -5.63
N ASN A 13 -1.39 4.77 -6.69
CA ASN A 13 -1.84 4.71 -8.07
C ASN A 13 -2.10 3.28 -8.59
N LEU A 14 -1.86 2.24 -7.79
CA LEU A 14 -2.20 0.87 -8.17
C LEU A 14 -3.71 0.75 -8.31
N THR A 15 -4.17 0.26 -9.46
CA THR A 15 -5.56 -0.14 -9.64
C THR A 15 -5.87 -1.38 -8.81
N LEU A 16 -6.99 -1.38 -8.09
CA LEU A 16 -7.50 -2.59 -7.45
C LEU A 16 -7.88 -3.61 -8.53
N ASP A 17 -7.37 -4.83 -8.39
CA ASP A 17 -7.77 -5.94 -9.24
C ASP A 17 -9.30 -6.15 -9.12
N GLY A 18 -10.01 -6.10 -10.25
CA GLY A 18 -11.48 -6.16 -10.28
C GLY A 18 -12.23 -4.81 -10.20
N LEU A 19 -11.54 -3.69 -9.95
CA LEU A 19 -12.13 -2.33 -10.00
C LEU A 19 -11.26 -1.40 -10.88
N PRO A 20 -11.38 -1.47 -12.22
CA PRO A 20 -10.48 -0.79 -13.16
C PRO A 20 -10.52 0.75 -13.16
N ASN A 21 -11.34 1.39 -12.30
CA ASN A 21 -11.39 2.85 -12.13
C ASN A 21 -11.10 3.29 -10.69
N VAL A 22 -10.70 2.36 -9.82
CA VAL A 22 -10.45 2.66 -8.41
C VAL A 22 -9.04 2.25 -8.06
N THR A 23 -8.31 3.21 -7.52
CA THR A 23 -6.94 3.02 -7.07
C THR A 23 -6.90 2.62 -5.59
N VAL A 24 -5.85 1.94 -5.17
CA VAL A 24 -5.58 1.60 -3.77
C VAL A 24 -5.66 2.85 -2.90
N GLY A 25 -5.08 3.98 -3.34
CA GLY A 25 -5.15 5.26 -2.64
C GLY A 25 -6.56 5.80 -2.37
N THR A 26 -7.58 5.34 -3.11
CA THR A 26 -8.98 5.72 -2.85
C THR A 26 -9.52 5.09 -1.56
N TYR A 27 -9.01 3.91 -1.22
CA TYR A 27 -9.46 3.12 -0.07
C TYR A 27 -8.38 2.94 1.00
N THR A 28 -7.23 3.58 0.82
CA THR A 28 -6.13 3.54 1.79
C THR A 28 -5.62 4.92 2.11
N ALA A 29 -5.23 5.15 3.36
CA ALA A 29 -4.42 6.28 3.77
C ALA A 29 -2.96 5.84 3.89
N THR A 30 -2.06 6.49 3.15
CA THR A 30 -0.62 6.27 3.24
C THR A 30 0.01 7.29 4.18
N GLN A 31 0.96 6.84 4.99
CA GLN A 31 1.74 7.70 5.87
C GLN A 31 3.18 7.23 5.92
N ILE A 32 4.09 8.12 5.53
CA ILE A 32 5.54 7.88 5.66
C ILE A 32 5.90 8.03 7.14
N LEU A 33 6.29 6.93 7.77
CA LEU A 33 6.76 6.91 9.16
C LEU A 33 8.22 7.34 9.24
N ASP A 34 9.04 6.83 8.31
CA ASP A 34 10.48 7.07 8.24
C ASP A 34 10.97 7.02 6.79
N ALA A 35 12.23 7.39 6.57
CA ALA A 35 12.88 7.35 5.26
C ALA A 35 12.92 5.95 4.59
N HIS A 36 12.58 4.89 5.33
CA HIS A 36 12.53 3.50 4.87
C HIS A 36 11.23 2.79 5.29
N THR A 37 10.26 3.50 5.89
CA THR A 37 9.06 2.87 6.46
C THR A 37 7.82 3.63 6.00
N LEU A 38 6.91 2.92 5.37
CA LEU A 38 5.61 3.40 4.92
C LEU A 38 4.50 2.62 5.63
N ALA A 39 3.58 3.32 6.28
CA ALA A 39 2.34 2.75 6.78
C ALA A 39 1.21 3.01 5.78
N ILE A 40 0.36 2.02 5.57
CA ILE A 40 -0.78 2.06 4.66
C ILE A 40 -1.96 1.55 5.47
N VAL A 41 -2.93 2.41 5.72
CA VAL A 41 -4.13 2.09 6.50
C VAL A 41 -5.28 1.90 5.53
N VAL A 42 -5.86 0.71 5.52
CA VAL A 42 -7.04 0.40 4.72
C VAL A 42 -8.28 0.98 5.40
N LEU A 43 -8.95 1.89 4.71
CA LEU A 43 -10.21 2.51 5.12
C LEU A 43 -11.41 1.66 4.69
N ALA A 44 -11.27 0.86 3.62
CA ALA A 44 -12.32 0.00 3.12
C ALA A 44 -12.07 -1.47 3.52
N HIS A 45 -12.49 -1.85 4.72
CA HIS A 45 -12.39 -3.23 5.24
C HIS A 45 -12.89 -4.30 4.27
N ARG A 46 -13.94 -4.01 3.50
CA ARG A 46 -14.51 -4.94 2.49
C ARG A 46 -13.55 -5.29 1.35
N TYR A 47 -12.52 -4.47 1.14
CA TYR A 47 -11.48 -4.64 0.14
C TYR A 47 -10.10 -4.84 0.77
N SER A 48 -10.00 -5.04 2.09
CA SER A 48 -8.70 -5.18 2.78
C SER A 48 -7.91 -6.33 2.21
N ASP A 49 -8.50 -7.52 2.08
CA ASP A 49 -7.81 -8.69 1.51
C ASP A 49 -7.27 -8.41 0.09
N LEU A 50 -8.07 -7.73 -0.74
CA LEU A 50 -7.70 -7.45 -2.12
C LEU A 50 -6.59 -6.40 -2.20
N ILE A 51 -6.67 -5.34 -1.40
CA ILE A 51 -5.64 -4.30 -1.29
C ILE A 51 -4.34 -4.90 -0.75
N GLU A 52 -4.42 -5.73 0.29
CA GLU A 52 -3.28 -6.45 0.84
C GLU A 52 -2.63 -7.36 -0.19
N GLN A 53 -3.42 -8.09 -0.97
CA GLN A 53 -2.90 -8.94 -2.05
C GLN A 53 -2.26 -8.11 -3.15
N THR A 54 -2.88 -7.04 -3.63
CA THR A 54 -2.31 -6.15 -4.64
C THR A 54 -0.98 -5.54 -4.19
N ILE A 55 -0.87 -5.13 -2.92
CA ILE A 55 0.38 -4.58 -2.37
C ILE A 55 1.45 -5.66 -2.19
N LYS A 56 1.06 -6.88 -1.78
CA LYS A 56 1.99 -8.03 -1.63
C LYS A 56 2.49 -8.56 -2.97
N ASP A 57 1.64 -8.56 -4.00
CA ASP A 57 1.99 -8.96 -5.36
C ASP A 57 2.94 -7.94 -6.01
N GLN A 58 2.76 -6.66 -5.66
CA GLN A 58 3.64 -5.61 -6.14
C GLN A 58 5.05 -5.78 -5.55
N THR A 59 6.01 -6.10 -6.43
CA THR A 59 7.41 -6.27 -6.05
C THR A 59 8.06 -4.91 -5.85
N LEU A 60 7.77 -4.25 -4.72
CA LEU A 60 8.16 -2.86 -4.46
C LEU A 60 9.63 -2.68 -4.04
N GLY A 61 10.48 -3.70 -4.22
CA GLY A 61 11.87 -3.66 -3.71
C GLY A 61 11.92 -3.60 -2.18
N THR A 62 10.85 -4.01 -1.52
CA THR A 62 10.64 -3.90 -0.07
C THR A 62 11.24 -5.08 0.65
N THR A 63 12.01 -4.81 1.70
CA THR A 63 12.63 -5.84 2.53
C THR A 63 11.61 -6.56 3.42
N GLU A 64 10.53 -5.87 3.84
CA GLU A 64 9.53 -6.45 4.73
C GLU A 64 8.13 -5.85 4.50
N ILE A 65 7.12 -6.70 4.36
CA ILE A 65 5.70 -6.29 4.28
C ILE A 65 4.96 -6.98 5.43
N THR A 66 4.46 -6.19 6.38
CA THR A 66 3.67 -6.68 7.51
C THR A 66 2.24 -6.17 7.38
N ALA A 67 1.25 -7.06 7.38
CA ALA A 67 -0.17 -6.69 7.41
C ALA A 67 -0.78 -7.06 8.76
N LEU A 68 -1.39 -6.09 9.44
CA LEU A 68 -2.01 -6.24 10.75
C LEU A 68 -3.35 -5.51 10.78
N ARG A 69 -4.47 -6.25 10.80
CA ARG A 69 -5.84 -5.74 10.95
C ARG A 69 -6.05 -4.41 10.19
N ASP A 70 -6.00 -4.48 8.86
CA ASP A 70 -6.21 -3.33 7.96
C ASP A 70 -5.05 -2.33 7.90
N VAL A 71 -3.93 -2.55 8.61
CA VAL A 71 -2.72 -1.73 8.50
C VAL A 71 -1.60 -2.53 7.85
N ILE A 72 -1.12 -2.07 6.71
CA ILE A 72 0.00 -2.65 5.98
C ILE A 72 1.21 -1.75 6.19
N THR A 73 2.24 -2.27 6.83
CA THR A 73 3.52 -1.60 6.99
C THR A 73 4.50 -2.17 5.99
N VAL A 74 5.08 -1.29 5.19
CA VAL A 74 6.03 -1.59 4.14
C VAL A 74 7.36 -0.99 4.55
N ARG A 75 8.38 -1.85 4.65
CA ARG A 75 9.75 -1.45 4.94
C ARG A 75 10.63 -1.73 3.74
N ILE A 76 11.41 -0.73 3.34
CA ILE A 76 12.36 -0.80 2.23
C ILE A 76 13.76 -1.04 2.76
#